data_AF-A0A497KC99-F1
#
_entry.id   AF-A0A497KC99-F1
#
_cell.length_a   1.000
_cell.length_b   1.000
_cell.length_c   1.000
_cell.angle_alpha   90.00
_cell.angle_beta   90.00
_cell.angle_gamma   90.00
#
_symmetry.space_group_name_H-M   'P 1'
#
loop_
_entity.id
_entity.type
_entity.pdbx_description
1 polymer ?
#
loop_
_entity_poly.entity_id
_entity_poly.type
_entity_poly.pdbx_seq_one_letter_code
_entity_poly.pdbx_strand_id
1 'polypeptide(L)'
;MRQRWRRRRGRRGRLPKPVNIGSPPLVDVFMPDPIGDREPVKIEPAELECLRWVDLEGLSQEEAGDRMGISRGTVWRLLQSARKKVAQALTEGRPLRVSVE
;
A
#
# COMPACT_ATOMS: atom_id res chain seq x y z
N MET A 1 16.96 -3.10 -0.15
CA MET A 1 15.54 -3.36 -0.43
C MET A 1 15.14 -4.68 0.20
N ARG A 2 13.97 -4.75 0.84
CA ARG A 2 13.43 -6.01 1.37
C ARG A 2 12.34 -6.51 0.42
N GLN A 3 12.39 -7.77 0.04
CA GLN A 3 11.29 -8.40 -0.69
C GLN A 3 10.17 -8.73 0.28
N ARG A 4 8.94 -8.33 -0.06
CA ARG A 4 7.75 -8.72 0.68
C ARG A 4 6.76 -9.43 -0.22
N TRP A 5 6.16 -10.47 0.32
CA TRP A 5 5.03 -11.12 -0.32
C TRP A 5 3.81 -10.20 -0.22
N ARG A 6 3.05 -10.17 -1.31
CA ARG A 6 1.77 -9.50 -1.35
C ARG A 6 0.65 -10.48 -1.10
N ARG A 7 -0.43 -9.99 -0.49
CA ARG A 7 -1.62 -10.81 -0.29
C ARG A 7 -2.20 -11.20 -1.65
N ARG A 8 -2.43 -12.51 -1.81
CA ARG A 8 -3.12 -13.03 -3.00
C ARG A 8 -4.55 -12.52 -3.03
N ARG A 9 -4.95 -11.88 -4.13
CA ARG A 9 -6.35 -11.57 -4.40
C ARG A 9 -6.96 -12.69 -5.21
N GLY A 10 -7.91 -13.43 -4.63
CA GLY A 10 -8.62 -14.54 -5.27
C GLY A 10 -7.97 -15.92 -5.09
N ARG A 11 -8.72 -16.96 -5.46
CA ARG A 11 -8.33 -18.38 -5.27
C ARG A 11 -7.64 -19.02 -6.48
N ARG A 12 -7.71 -18.40 -7.68
CA ARG A 12 -7.15 -18.92 -8.95
C ARG A 12 -6.10 -17.96 -9.52
N GLY A 13 -5.24 -18.46 -10.42
CA GLY A 13 -4.17 -17.68 -11.08
C GLY A 13 -2.82 -17.70 -10.35
N ARG A 14 -1.79 -17.16 -11.01
CA ARG A 14 -0.40 -17.12 -10.54
C ARG A 14 -0.29 -16.36 -9.21
N LEU A 15 0.52 -16.88 -8.29
CA LEU A 15 0.83 -16.19 -7.04
C LEU A 15 1.45 -14.82 -7.33
N PRO A 16 1.14 -13.79 -6.51
CA PRO A 16 1.78 -12.50 -6.63
C PRO A 16 3.30 -12.65 -6.52
N LYS A 17 4.04 -12.00 -7.42
CA LYS A 17 5.48 -11.89 -7.27
C LYS A 17 5.80 -11.12 -5.98
N PRO A 18 6.88 -11.48 -5.27
CA PRO A 18 7.43 -10.62 -4.23
C PRO A 18 7.71 -9.23 -4.78
N VAL A 19 7.55 -8.21 -3.95
CA VAL A 19 7.80 -6.82 -4.32
C VAL A 19 8.93 -6.24 -3.49
N ASN A 20 9.79 -5.44 -4.12
CA ASN A 20 10.81 -4.69 -3.41
C ASN A 20 10.19 -3.45 -2.77
N ILE A 21 10.37 -3.31 -1.45
CA ILE A 21 10.09 -2.07 -0.73
C ILE A 21 11.40 -1.41 -0.30
N GLY A 22 11.45 -0.09 -0.39
CA GLY A 22 12.64 0.72 -0.12
C GLY A 22 12.96 0.79 1.37
N SER A 23 11.96 1.07 2.21
CA SER A 23 12.11 1.19 3.66
C SER A 23 10.88 0.66 4.41
N PRO A 24 11.03 0.15 5.64
CA PRO A 24 9.89 -0.11 6.51
C PRO A 24 9.16 1.20 6.83
N PRO A 25 7.86 1.16 7.13
CA PRO A 25 7.16 2.34 7.61
C PRO A 25 7.76 2.81 8.94
N LEU A 26 7.80 4.12 9.18
CA LEU A 26 8.24 4.68 10.46
C LEU A 26 7.23 4.42 11.58
N VAL A 27 5.95 4.39 11.22
CA VAL A 27 4.83 4.12 12.12
C VAL A 27 3.91 3.09 11.50
N ASP A 28 3.42 2.16 12.32
CA ASP A 28 2.54 1.10 11.85
C ASP A 28 1.06 1.53 11.82
N VAL A 29 0.70 2.62 12.51
CA VAL A 29 -0.69 3.09 12.61
C VAL A 29 -0.75 4.62 12.61
N PHE A 30 -1.64 5.18 11.79
CA PHE A 30 -2.10 6.57 11.86
C PHE A 30 -3.49 6.61 12.48
N MET A 31 -3.68 7.39 13.53
CA MET A 31 -4.93 7.48 14.29
C MET A 31 -5.65 8.80 14.00
N PRO A 32 -6.97 8.81 13.76
CA PRO A 32 -7.76 10.03 13.71
C PRO A 32 -7.91 10.64 15.10
N ASP A 33 -8.09 11.96 15.16
CA ASP A 33 -8.41 12.71 16.37
C ASP A 33 -9.73 13.48 16.15
N PRO A 34 -10.78 13.25 16.96
CA PRO A 34 -10.87 12.33 18.10
C PRO A 34 -10.85 10.85 17.69
N ILE A 35 -10.32 10.00 18.58
CA ILE A 35 -10.29 8.54 18.40
C ILE A 35 -11.74 8.02 18.51
N GLY A 36 -12.22 7.37 17.45
CA GLY A 36 -13.50 6.66 17.43
C GLY A 36 -13.35 5.14 17.52
N ASP A 37 -14.45 4.45 17.78
CA ASP A 37 -14.51 2.98 17.90
C ASP A 37 -14.69 2.27 16.54
N ARG A 38 -13.97 2.73 15.52
CA ARG A 38 -14.09 2.18 14.16
C ARG A 38 -12.92 1.27 13.82
N GLU A 39 -13.23 0.14 13.20
CA GLU A 39 -12.24 -0.82 12.72
C GLU A 39 -11.16 -0.17 11.83
N PRO A 40 -9.87 -0.45 12.05
CA PRO A 40 -8.81 0.11 11.22
C PRO A 40 -8.91 -0.30 9.74
N VAL A 41 -8.64 0.65 8.85
CA VAL A 41 -8.40 0.35 7.44
C VAL A 41 -6.98 -0.19 7.30
N LYS A 42 -6.86 -1.44 6.80
CA LYS A 42 -5.56 -2.10 6.61
C LYS A 42 -4.94 -1.77 5.25
N ILE A 43 -3.77 -1.16 5.23
CA ILE A 43 -2.97 -0.89 4.01
C ILE A 43 -1.73 -1.81 3.96
N GLU A 44 -1.41 -2.36 2.79
CA GLU A 44 -0.21 -3.18 2.58
C GLU A 44 1.03 -2.27 2.49
N PRO A 45 2.23 -2.73 2.94
CA PRO A 45 3.47 -1.98 2.76
C PRO A 45 3.75 -1.61 1.32
N ALA A 46 3.39 -2.49 0.37
CA ALA A 46 3.53 -2.23 -1.06
C ALA A 46 2.58 -1.12 -1.55
N GLU A 47 1.37 -1.05 -1.01
CA GLU A 47 0.41 0.01 -1.33
C GLU A 47 0.93 1.37 -0.80
N LEU A 48 1.44 1.38 0.43
CA LEU A 48 2.03 2.58 1.03
C LEU A 48 3.26 3.06 0.24
N GLU A 49 4.13 2.14 -0.16
CA GLU A 49 5.34 2.49 -0.91
C GLU A 49 5.02 3.01 -2.32
N CYS A 50 3.99 2.48 -2.98
CA CYS A 50 3.50 3.05 -4.24
C CYS A 50 3.00 4.49 -4.04
N LEU A 51 2.24 4.78 -2.98
CA LEU A 51 1.83 6.16 -2.67
C LEU A 51 3.04 7.05 -2.46
N ARG A 52 4.05 6.59 -1.71
CA ARG A 52 5.28 7.36 -1.46
C ARG A 52 6.00 7.68 -2.78
N TRP A 53 6.30 6.69 -3.60
CA TRP A 53 7.09 6.91 -4.81
C TRP A 53 6.34 7.70 -5.87
N VAL A 54 5.09 7.35 -6.16
CA VAL A 54 4.36 7.96 -7.27
C VAL A 54 3.66 9.24 -6.85
N ASP A 55 2.92 9.23 -5.73
CA ASP A 55 2.06 10.35 -5.36
C ASP A 55 2.79 11.41 -4.54
N LEU A 56 3.83 11.04 -3.77
CA LEU A 56 4.61 11.97 -2.96
C LEU A 56 5.95 12.38 -3.62
N GLU A 57 6.71 11.43 -4.15
CA GLU A 57 8.04 11.68 -4.76
C GLU A 57 7.99 11.92 -6.28
N GLY A 58 6.82 11.76 -6.90
CA GLY A 58 6.61 12.14 -8.30
C GLY A 58 7.18 11.17 -9.34
N LEU A 59 7.53 9.94 -8.97
CA LEU A 59 7.95 8.93 -9.95
C LEU A 59 6.79 8.56 -10.88
N SER A 60 7.14 8.22 -12.11
CA SER A 60 6.19 7.53 -12.99
C SER A 60 5.87 6.13 -12.46
N GLN A 61 4.71 5.59 -12.87
CA GLN A 61 4.32 4.21 -12.51
C GLN A 61 5.26 3.16 -13.10
N GLU A 62 5.97 3.51 -14.18
CA GLU A 62 6.96 2.65 -14.82
C GLU A 62 8.24 2.58 -13.97
N GLU A 63 8.81 3.73 -13.60
CA GLU A 63 9.97 3.80 -12.71
C GLU A 63 9.70 3.15 -11.35
N ALA A 64 8.51 3.38 -10.78
CA ALA A 64 8.10 2.71 -9.56
C ALA A 64 8.00 1.18 -9.74
N GLY A 65 7.53 0.73 -10.90
CA GLY A 65 7.44 -0.69 -11.25
C GLY A 65 8.82 -1.34 -11.33
N ASP A 66 9.76 -0.67 -11.99
CA ASP A 66 11.14 -1.13 -12.12
C ASP A 66 11.83 -1.21 -10.76
N ARG A 67 11.68 -0.19 -9.90
CA ARG A 67 12.21 -0.21 -8.53
C ARG A 67 11.58 -1.33 -7.68
N MET A 68 10.28 -1.59 -7.85
CA MET A 68 9.56 -2.64 -7.13
C MET A 68 9.79 -4.06 -7.68
N GLY A 69 10.31 -4.21 -8.90
CA GLY A 69 10.41 -5.49 -9.59
C GLY A 69 9.06 -6.04 -10.08
N ILE A 70 8.09 -5.18 -10.36
CA ILE A 70 6.74 -5.54 -10.83
C ILE A 70 6.31 -4.72 -12.04
N SER A 71 5.31 -5.20 -12.77
CA SER A 71 4.79 -4.47 -13.93
C SER A 71 4.10 -3.15 -13.54
N ARG A 72 4.15 -2.16 -14.44
CA ARG A 72 3.37 -0.91 -14.36
C ARG A 72 1.91 -1.13 -14.01
N GLY A 73 1.26 -2.13 -14.62
CA GLY A 73 -0.13 -2.48 -14.32
C GLY A 73 -0.35 -2.97 -12.88
N THR A 74 0.67 -3.56 -12.25
CA THR A 74 0.62 -3.95 -10.84
C THR A 74 0.75 -2.73 -9.92
N VAL A 75 1.66 -1.80 -10.24
CA VAL A 75 1.75 -0.49 -9.57
C VAL A 75 0.42 0.25 -9.65
N TRP A 76 -0.20 0.31 -10.84
CA TRP A 76 -1.51 0.94 -11.02
C TRP A 76 -2.57 0.34 -10.07
N ARG A 77 -2.67 -0.99 -10.00
CA ARG A 77 -3.63 -1.66 -9.09
C ARG A 77 -3.34 -1.39 -7.61
N LEU A 78 -2.05 -1.32 -7.24
CA LEU A 78 -1.62 -0.97 -5.89
C LEU A 78 -2.05 0.44 -5.53
N LEU A 79 -1.78 1.42 -6.41
CA LEU A 79 -2.18 2.82 -6.22
C LEU A 79 -3.70 2.97 -6.09
N GLN A 80 -4.47 2.36 -6.99
CA GLN A 80 -5.94 2.42 -6.92
C GLN A 80 -6.47 1.90 -5.59
N SER A 81 -5.92 0.78 -5.11
CA SER A 81 -6.29 0.21 -3.82
C SER A 81 -5.84 1.09 -2.65
N ALA A 82 -4.61 1.59 -2.69
CA ALA A 82 -4.03 2.45 -1.66
C ALA A 82 -4.83 3.74 -1.49
N ARG A 83 -5.08 4.45 -2.59
CA ARG A 83 -5.87 5.70 -2.60
C ARG A 83 -7.28 5.50 -2.07
N LYS A 84 -7.95 4.39 -2.45
CA LYS A 84 -9.27 4.05 -1.90
C LYS A 84 -9.23 3.87 -0.38
N LYS A 85 -8.22 3.16 0.14
CA LYS A 85 -8.07 2.91 1.59
C LYS A 85 -7.75 4.19 2.35
N VAL A 86 -6.87 5.04 1.81
CA VAL A 86 -6.54 6.34 2.41
C VAL A 86 -7.79 7.22 2.41
N ALA A 87 -8.48 7.35 1.27
CA ALA A 87 -9.73 8.11 1.20
C ALA A 87 -10.74 7.60 2.22
N GLN A 88 -10.94 6.28 2.31
CA GLN A 88 -11.82 5.67 3.29
C GLN A 88 -11.44 6.03 4.73
N ALA A 89 -10.17 5.91 5.10
CA ALA A 89 -9.70 6.25 6.44
C ALA A 89 -9.95 7.72 6.79
N LEU A 90 -9.69 8.62 5.84
CA LEU A 90 -9.86 10.07 6.03
C LEU A 90 -11.35 10.47 6.10
N THR A 91 -12.20 9.94 5.22
CA THR A 91 -13.62 10.33 5.17
C THR A 91 -14.46 9.67 6.25
N GLU A 92 -14.12 8.45 6.66
CA GLU A 92 -14.85 7.72 7.70
C GLU A 92 -14.23 7.94 9.09
N GLY A 93 -13.14 8.70 9.21
CA GLY A 93 -12.42 8.92 10.47
C GLY A 93 -12.01 7.60 11.12
N ARG A 94 -11.29 6.76 10.37
CA ARG A 94 -10.85 5.42 10.80
C ARG A 94 -9.33 5.38 10.91
N PRO A 95 -8.78 4.63 11.88
CA PRO A 95 -7.34 4.38 11.92
C PRO A 95 -6.84 3.76 10.61
N LEU A 96 -5.69 4.19 10.12
CA LEU A 96 -5.01 3.59 8.97
C LEU A 96 -3.83 2.78 9.47
N ARG A 97 -3.89 1.44 9.35
CA ARG A 97 -2.86 0.52 9.86
C ARG A 97 -2.10 -0.15 8.73
N VAL A 98 -0.78 -0.07 8.77
CA VAL A 98 0.10 -0.83 7.88
C VAL A 98 0.11 -2.28 8.35
N SER A 99 -0.48 -3.18 7.58
CA SER A 99 -0.59 -4.60 7.94
C SER A 99 0.57 -5.39 7.35
N VAL A 100 1.29 -6.13 8.20
CA VAL A 100 2.43 -7.00 7.80
C VAL A 100 2.02 -8.46 7.57
N GLU A 101 0.76 -8.83 7.87
CA GLU A 101 0.22 -10.18 7.67
C GLU A 101 0.21 -10.67 6.20
#